data_AF-A0AAV1R7W0-F1
#
_entry.id   AF-A0AAV1R7W0-F1
#
_cell.length_a   1.000
_cell.length_b   1.000
_cell.length_c   1.000
_cell.angle_alpha   90.00
_cell.angle_beta   90.00
_cell.angle_gamma   90.00
#
_symmetry.space_group_name_H-M   'P 1'
#
loop_
_entity.id
_entity.type
_entity.pdbx_description
1 polymer ?
#
loop_
_entity_poly.entity_id
_entity_poly.type
_entity_poly.pdbx_seq_one_letter_code
_entity_poly.pdbx_strand_id
1 'polypeptide(L)'
;MLSPFKTKGTSTIFAVKKLANNTVKPILEEAILKEPDSKPKKNLFTIIRWAEDHPIDTSIAPDNLLWGRLHKGHKSLSMSNTKTVDSSLWFDSFASILTDLENSSLSSDLPPHLAKKLKENHAWFVETASLFKKPNAKSREALNSAEIKIGYHEIPVKPELKDKALRISSYLCLDEVQSYILVERSLERDDLAVDFMVEDYLHVVLLQYYIERQCLLKCTRRILMHACKSHHA
;
A
#
# COMPACT_ATOMS: atom_id res chain seq x y z
N MET A 1 -36.31 -19.40 20.27
CA MET A 1 -36.51 -19.68 18.83
C MET A 1 -35.34 -19.09 18.07
N LEU A 2 -34.51 -19.96 17.47
CA LEU A 2 -33.36 -19.59 16.64
C LEU A 2 -33.81 -19.37 15.19
N SER A 3 -33.27 -18.34 14.54
CA SER A 3 -33.13 -18.24 13.09
C SER A 3 -31.91 -17.36 12.74
N PRO A 4 -31.02 -17.78 11.83
CA PRO A 4 -29.75 -17.12 11.57
C PRO A 4 -29.82 -16.20 10.33
N PHE A 5 -29.23 -15.00 10.43
CA PHE A 5 -28.95 -14.16 9.26
C PHE A 5 -27.72 -14.70 8.52
N LYS A 6 -27.96 -15.20 7.29
CA LYS A 6 -26.94 -15.67 6.35
C LYS A 6 -26.02 -14.53 5.88
N THR A 7 -24.74 -14.84 5.84
CA THR A 7 -23.61 -14.07 5.34
C THR A 7 -23.70 -13.74 3.84
N LYS A 8 -23.53 -12.45 3.50
CA LYS A 8 -23.36 -11.93 2.11
C LYS A 8 -22.00 -11.24 1.90
N GLY A 9 -20.95 -11.64 2.62
CA GLY A 9 -19.63 -11.00 2.56
C GLY A 9 -18.61 -11.64 1.61
N THR A 10 -18.87 -12.86 1.12
CA THR A 10 -17.85 -13.66 0.42
C THR A 10 -17.88 -13.52 -1.11
N SER A 11 -18.98 -13.03 -1.69
CA SER A 11 -19.15 -13.00 -3.17
C SER A 11 -18.41 -11.82 -3.84
N THR A 12 -18.35 -10.65 -3.19
CA THR A 12 -17.76 -9.44 -3.78
C THR A 12 -16.24 -9.49 -3.79
N ILE A 13 -15.61 -10.00 -2.72
CA ILE A 13 -14.16 -10.18 -2.63
C ILE A 13 -13.68 -11.22 -3.66
N PHE A 14 -14.44 -12.30 -3.86
CA PHE A 14 -14.12 -13.31 -4.87
C PHE A 14 -14.27 -12.75 -6.30
N ALA A 15 -15.26 -11.92 -6.55
CA ALA A 15 -15.46 -11.26 -7.84
C ALA A 15 -14.33 -10.25 -8.17
N VAL A 16 -13.93 -9.42 -7.20
CA VAL A 16 -12.83 -8.45 -7.36
C VAL A 16 -11.49 -9.17 -7.54
N LYS A 17 -11.23 -10.23 -6.77
CA LYS A 17 -9.99 -11.02 -6.89
C LYS A 17 -9.90 -11.77 -8.22
N LYS A 18 -11.03 -12.27 -8.73
CA LYS A 18 -11.11 -12.92 -10.06
C LYS A 18 -10.96 -11.90 -11.20
N LEU A 19 -11.46 -10.67 -11.04
CA LEU A 19 -11.34 -9.60 -12.03
C LEU A 19 -9.91 -9.04 -12.12
N ALA A 20 -9.26 -8.81 -10.97
CA ALA A 20 -7.87 -8.37 -10.89
C ALA A 20 -6.90 -9.38 -11.54
N ASN A 21 -7.01 -10.67 -11.18
CA ASN A 21 -6.09 -11.70 -11.66
C ASN A 21 -6.25 -12.05 -13.15
N ASN A 22 -7.48 -12.00 -13.69
CA ASN A 22 -7.73 -12.47 -15.06
C ASN A 22 -7.75 -11.34 -16.11
N THR A 23 -7.78 -10.08 -15.71
CA THR A 23 -7.91 -8.95 -16.65
C THR A 23 -6.81 -7.90 -16.48
N VAL A 24 -6.41 -7.56 -15.25
CA VAL A 24 -5.44 -6.48 -15.01
C VAL A 24 -4.01 -6.98 -15.14
N LYS A 25 -3.72 -8.17 -14.61
CA LYS A 25 -2.41 -8.81 -14.67
C LYS A 25 -1.81 -8.89 -16.10
N PRO A 26 -2.49 -9.46 -17.11
CA PRO A 26 -1.93 -9.53 -18.46
C PRO A 26 -1.77 -8.16 -19.13
N ILE A 27 -2.66 -7.19 -18.84
CA ILE A 27 -2.59 -5.83 -19.41
C ILE A 27 -1.40 -5.06 -18.83
N LEU A 28 -1.10 -5.24 -17.53
CA LEU A 28 0.05 -4.61 -16.91
C LEU A 28 1.37 -5.30 -17.32
N GLU A 29 1.36 -6.62 -17.49
CA GLU A 29 2.49 -7.37 -18.04
C GLU A 29 2.77 -6.97 -19.50
N GLU A 30 1.72 -6.75 -20.33
CA GLU A 30 1.80 -6.31 -21.73
C GLU A 30 2.25 -4.84 -21.85
N ALA A 31 1.74 -3.94 -21.00
CA ALA A 31 2.11 -2.52 -20.97
C ALA A 31 3.56 -2.28 -20.47
N ILE A 32 4.13 -3.20 -19.69
CA ILE A 32 5.48 -3.08 -19.11
C ILE A 32 6.54 -3.81 -19.96
N LEU A 33 6.18 -4.74 -20.86
CA LEU A 33 7.12 -5.57 -21.63
C LEU A 33 7.18 -5.40 -23.17
N LYS A 34 6.32 -4.57 -23.81
CA LYS A 34 6.35 -4.04 -25.22
C LYS A 34 5.26 -4.53 -26.22
N GLU A 35 4.60 -3.51 -26.83
CA GLU A 35 4.10 -3.28 -28.23
C GLU A 35 2.97 -4.13 -28.90
N PRO A 36 2.22 -3.58 -29.89
CA PRO A 36 0.88 -3.01 -29.67
C PRO A 36 -0.17 -3.64 -30.60
N ASP A 37 -1.01 -4.57 -30.13
CA ASP A 37 -2.12 -5.01 -31.00
C ASP A 37 -3.37 -5.56 -30.28
N SER A 38 -3.52 -5.33 -28.98
CA SER A 38 -4.70 -5.82 -28.26
C SER A 38 -5.57 -4.69 -27.72
N LYS A 39 -6.79 -4.57 -28.29
CA LYS A 39 -7.80 -3.57 -27.94
C LYS A 39 -8.18 -3.65 -26.45
N PRO A 40 -8.34 -2.51 -25.74
CA PRO A 40 -8.67 -2.53 -24.31
C PRO A 40 -10.09 -3.05 -24.08
N LYS A 41 -10.21 -4.09 -23.26
CA LYS A 41 -11.49 -4.77 -22.95
C LYS A 41 -12.28 -4.03 -21.88
N LYS A 42 -13.59 -3.96 -22.08
CA LYS A 42 -14.68 -3.25 -21.35
C LYS A 42 -14.66 -3.28 -19.81
N ASN A 43 -13.86 -4.13 -19.16
CA ASN A 43 -13.77 -4.25 -17.71
C ASN A 43 -12.90 -3.17 -17.05
N LEU A 44 -11.89 -2.63 -17.75
CA LEU A 44 -11.04 -1.54 -17.22
C LEU A 44 -11.86 -0.27 -16.97
N PHE A 45 -12.79 0.04 -17.89
CA PHE A 45 -13.72 1.17 -17.76
C PHE A 45 -14.64 1.06 -16.54
N THR A 46 -14.95 -0.15 -16.08
CA THR A 46 -15.81 -0.34 -14.91
C THR A 46 -15.06 -0.04 -13.60
N ILE A 47 -13.77 -0.39 -13.54
CA ILE A 47 -12.89 -0.07 -12.40
C ILE A 47 -12.57 1.43 -12.36
N ILE A 48 -12.31 2.03 -13.53
CA ILE A 48 -12.11 3.48 -13.65
C ILE A 48 -13.38 4.24 -13.21
N ARG A 49 -14.56 3.82 -13.67
CA ARG A 49 -15.83 4.43 -13.26
C ARG A 49 -16.10 4.33 -11.77
N TRP A 50 -15.78 3.20 -11.12
CA TRP A 50 -15.89 3.08 -9.66
C TRP A 50 -15.01 4.09 -8.91
N ALA A 51 -13.81 4.37 -9.43
CA ALA A 51 -12.90 5.36 -8.86
C ALA A 51 -13.33 6.82 -9.15
N GLU A 52 -14.04 7.05 -10.25
CA GLU A 52 -14.64 8.35 -10.60
C GLU A 52 -15.88 8.66 -9.73
N ASP A 53 -16.66 7.64 -9.37
CA ASP A 53 -17.89 7.79 -8.58
C ASP A 53 -17.64 7.99 -7.07
N HIS A 54 -16.39 7.80 -6.58
CA HIS A 54 -16.03 7.92 -5.16
C HIS A 54 -14.73 8.74 -4.91
N PRO A 55 -14.70 10.03 -5.29
CA PRO A 55 -13.54 10.88 -5.00
C PRO A 55 -13.45 11.15 -3.48
N ILE A 56 -12.37 10.71 -2.84
CA ILE A 56 -11.94 11.26 -1.55
C ILE A 56 -11.10 12.50 -1.83
N ASP A 57 -11.46 13.60 -1.17
CA ASP A 57 -10.76 14.87 -1.24
C ASP A 57 -9.30 14.71 -0.79
N THR A 58 -8.37 14.88 -1.74
CA THR A 58 -6.92 14.79 -1.52
C THR A 58 -6.31 16.11 -1.05
N SER A 59 -7.11 17.17 -0.84
CA SER A 59 -6.64 18.45 -0.32
C SER A 59 -6.21 18.41 1.15
N ILE A 60 -6.45 17.29 1.85
CA ILE A 60 -5.94 17.00 3.21
C ILE A 60 -4.64 16.15 3.15
N ALA A 61 -3.84 16.31 2.09
CA ALA A 61 -2.45 15.87 2.09
C ALA A 61 -1.58 17.10 2.38
N PRO A 62 -1.09 17.30 3.62
CA PRO A 62 -0.15 18.39 3.86
C PRO A 62 1.17 18.08 3.14
N ASP A 63 1.64 19.11 2.45
CA ASP A 63 2.82 19.16 1.61
C ASP A 63 4.10 18.61 2.25
N ASN A 64 4.92 18.01 1.38
CA ASN A 64 6.40 17.94 1.41
C ASN A 64 7.08 17.71 2.76
N LEU A 65 7.84 16.61 2.90
CA LEU A 65 9.12 16.64 3.63
C LEU A 65 10.04 15.46 3.25
N LEU A 66 11.28 15.82 2.95
CA LEU A 66 12.40 14.96 2.59
C LEU A 66 12.77 13.97 3.71
N TRP A 67 12.99 12.71 3.35
CA TRP A 67 13.65 11.73 4.21
C TRP A 67 15.18 11.93 4.21
N GLY A 68 15.69 12.77 5.11
CA GLY A 68 17.10 12.85 5.48
C GLY A 68 17.34 12.17 6.83
N ARG A 69 17.72 10.89 6.84
CA ARG A 69 17.99 10.12 8.06
C ARG A 69 19.40 10.45 8.58
N LEU A 70 19.50 11.10 9.74
CA LEU A 70 20.78 11.36 10.42
C LEU A 70 20.69 10.95 11.89
N HIS A 71 21.18 9.75 12.20
CA HIS A 71 21.56 9.38 13.56
C HIS A 71 22.90 8.65 13.55
N LYS A 72 23.94 9.35 14.02
CA LYS A 72 25.12 8.74 14.64
C LYS A 72 24.87 8.73 16.16
N GLY A 73 25.04 7.58 16.79
CA GLY A 73 25.00 7.44 18.25
C GLY A 73 25.17 5.99 18.66
N HIS A 74 26.28 5.72 19.35
CA HIS A 74 26.74 4.41 19.86
C HIS A 74 25.64 3.52 20.47
N LYS A 75 25.74 2.19 20.26
CA LYS A 75 25.27 1.21 21.25
C LYS A 75 25.98 -0.14 21.20
N SER A 76 26.48 -0.49 22.38
CA SER A 76 26.71 -1.81 22.99
C SER A 76 26.06 -3.02 22.30
N LEU A 77 26.85 -4.10 22.16
CA LEU A 77 26.40 -5.43 21.75
C LEU A 77 25.33 -5.98 22.72
N SER A 78 24.09 -6.09 22.27
CA SER A 78 23.12 -7.06 22.79
C SER A 78 22.62 -7.90 21.62
N MET A 79 22.60 -9.23 21.77
CA MET A 79 22.16 -10.17 20.74
C MET A 79 20.92 -9.66 19.98
N SER A 80 21.10 -9.33 18.70
CA SER A 80 20.05 -8.80 17.84
C SER A 80 19.01 -9.88 17.59
N ASN A 81 17.94 -9.87 18.38
CA ASN A 81 16.76 -10.67 18.13
C ASN A 81 15.98 -10.01 16.97
N THR A 82 16.50 -10.16 15.75
CA THR A 82 15.91 -9.65 14.51
C THR A 82 15.20 -10.80 13.79
N LYS A 83 13.95 -10.59 13.35
CA LYS A 83 13.18 -11.59 12.59
C LYS A 83 13.02 -11.14 11.14
N THR A 84 13.34 -12.03 10.20
CA THR A 84 13.13 -11.78 8.78
C THR A 84 11.76 -12.30 8.35
N VAL A 85 11.02 -11.48 7.60
CA VAL A 85 9.70 -11.82 7.05
C VAL A 85 9.68 -11.63 5.53
N ASP A 86 8.58 -12.03 4.91
CA ASP A 86 8.38 -11.96 3.46
C ASP A 86 8.49 -10.52 2.93
N SER A 87 9.34 -10.31 1.91
CA SER A 87 9.59 -8.99 1.33
C SER A 87 8.35 -8.32 0.73
N SER A 88 7.38 -9.09 0.26
CA SER A 88 6.12 -8.56 -0.30
C SER A 88 5.18 -7.98 0.76
N LEU A 89 5.54 -8.05 2.04
CA LEU A 89 4.84 -7.32 3.10
C LEU A 89 5.17 -5.82 3.08
N TRP A 90 6.34 -5.43 2.55
CA TRP A 90 6.71 -4.02 2.42
C TRP A 90 5.99 -3.38 1.24
N PHE A 91 5.55 -2.14 1.44
CA PHE A 91 5.09 -1.24 0.38
C PHE A 91 5.58 0.16 0.66
N ASP A 92 5.99 0.90 -0.37
CA ASP A 92 6.25 2.34 -0.24
C ASP A 92 4.91 3.11 -0.15
N SER A 93 4.95 4.36 0.29
CA SER A 93 3.71 5.17 0.29
C SER A 93 3.26 5.44 -1.14
N PHE A 94 2.10 4.89 -1.52
CA PHE A 94 1.52 5.08 -2.83
C PHE A 94 1.05 6.52 -3.03
N ALA A 95 0.72 7.23 -1.94
CA ALA A 95 0.44 8.66 -2.01
C ALA A 95 1.64 9.44 -2.55
N SER A 96 2.84 9.16 -2.06
CA SER A 96 4.07 9.78 -2.58
C SER A 96 4.33 9.43 -4.04
N ILE A 97 4.16 8.16 -4.43
CA ILE A 97 4.34 7.74 -5.83
C ILE A 97 3.30 8.42 -6.73
N LEU A 98 2.06 8.56 -6.25
CA LEU A 98 0.99 9.23 -6.99
C LEU A 98 1.35 10.70 -7.26
N THR A 99 1.80 11.42 -6.23
CA THR A 99 2.25 12.81 -6.38
C THR A 99 3.33 12.95 -7.45
N ASP A 100 4.33 12.07 -7.45
CA ASP A 100 5.39 12.09 -8.48
C ASP A 100 4.82 11.82 -9.89
N LEU A 101 3.88 10.87 -10.02
CA LEU A 101 3.20 10.56 -11.28
C LEU A 101 2.36 11.73 -11.78
N GLU A 102 1.62 12.40 -10.91
CA GLU A 102 0.75 13.52 -11.29
C GLU A 102 1.53 14.77 -11.68
N ASN A 103 2.73 14.95 -11.10
CA ASN A 103 3.66 16.00 -11.48
C ASN A 103 4.45 15.68 -12.76
N SER A 104 4.39 14.45 -13.26
CA SER A 104 5.05 14.07 -14.50
C SER A 104 4.15 14.30 -15.72
N SER A 105 4.72 14.81 -16.81
CA SER A 105 3.96 15.03 -18.04
C SER A 105 3.64 13.71 -18.73
N LEU A 106 2.38 13.53 -19.13
CA LEU A 106 1.93 12.34 -19.85
C LEU A 106 2.49 12.21 -21.27
N SER A 107 3.14 13.26 -21.77
CA SER A 107 3.65 13.36 -23.15
C SER A 107 5.17 13.20 -23.25
N SER A 108 5.86 13.06 -22.13
CA SER A 108 7.31 12.89 -22.06
C SER A 108 7.67 11.56 -21.42
N ASP A 109 8.91 11.12 -21.63
CA ASP A 109 9.47 10.00 -20.89
C ASP A 109 9.38 10.23 -19.37
N LEU A 110 9.19 9.13 -18.63
CA LEU A 110 9.15 9.18 -17.17
C LEU A 110 10.53 9.59 -16.62
N PRO A 111 10.58 10.52 -15.65
CA PRO A 111 11.83 10.87 -14.97
C PRO A 111 12.53 9.62 -14.41
N PRO A 112 13.88 9.51 -14.49
CA PRO A 112 14.59 8.30 -14.08
C PRO A 112 14.33 7.84 -12.65
N HIS A 113 14.18 8.79 -11.71
CA HIS A 113 13.87 8.49 -10.31
C HIS A 113 12.48 7.85 -10.16
N LEU A 114 11.50 8.30 -10.95
CA LEU A 114 10.15 7.77 -10.94
C LEU A 114 10.10 6.39 -11.59
N ALA A 115 10.77 6.21 -12.74
CA ALA A 115 10.92 4.90 -13.36
C ALA A 115 11.54 3.87 -12.40
N LYS A 116 12.53 4.28 -11.61
CA LYS A 116 13.12 3.44 -10.55
C LYS A 116 12.10 3.08 -9.47
N LYS A 117 11.37 4.05 -8.90
CA LYS A 117 10.32 3.81 -7.89
C LYS A 117 9.24 2.84 -8.40
N LEU A 118 8.80 3.01 -9.65
CA LEU A 118 7.82 2.14 -10.28
C LEU A 118 8.33 0.70 -10.42
N LYS A 119 9.61 0.54 -10.80
CA LYS A 119 10.25 -0.77 -10.90
C LYS A 119 10.38 -1.46 -9.54
N GLU A 120 10.75 -0.72 -8.50
CA GLU A 120 10.87 -1.24 -7.13
C GLU A 120 9.51 -1.66 -6.56
N ASN A 121 8.43 -0.98 -6.96
CA ASN A 121 7.05 -1.28 -6.53
C ASN A 121 6.25 -2.09 -7.57
N HIS A 122 6.91 -2.67 -8.58
CA HIS A 122 6.27 -3.35 -9.70
C HIS A 122 5.23 -4.40 -9.27
N ALA A 123 5.58 -5.25 -8.30
CA ALA A 123 4.67 -6.28 -7.79
C ALA A 123 3.37 -5.68 -7.24
N TRP A 124 3.43 -4.53 -6.57
CA TRP A 124 2.25 -3.82 -6.06
C TRP A 124 1.35 -3.29 -7.17
N PHE A 125 1.90 -2.83 -8.29
CA PHE A 125 1.07 -2.40 -9.41
C PHE A 125 0.44 -3.58 -10.16
N VAL A 126 1.15 -4.70 -10.30
CA VAL A 126 0.65 -5.92 -10.98
C VAL A 126 -0.42 -6.62 -10.16
N GLU A 127 -0.14 -6.87 -8.88
CA GLU A 127 -1.00 -7.65 -8.00
C GLU A 127 -2.01 -6.76 -7.24
N THR A 128 -1.80 -5.44 -7.23
CA THR A 128 -2.73 -4.44 -6.69
C THR A 128 -3.17 -4.77 -5.26
N ALA A 129 -4.48 -4.82 -5.03
CA ALA A 129 -5.09 -5.03 -3.74
C ALA A 129 -4.83 -6.45 -3.16
N SER A 130 -4.33 -7.42 -3.94
CA SER A 130 -4.10 -8.78 -3.42
C SER A 130 -2.86 -8.90 -2.54
N LEU A 131 -1.94 -7.93 -2.61
CA LEU A 131 -0.75 -7.89 -1.75
C LEU A 131 -1.02 -7.30 -0.36
N PHE A 132 -2.21 -6.75 -0.12
CA PHE A 132 -2.72 -6.59 1.24
C PHE A 132 -3.12 -7.97 1.77
N LYS A 133 -2.21 -8.59 2.53
CA LYS A 133 -2.32 -9.97 2.96
C LYS A 133 -3.26 -10.09 4.17
N LYS A 134 -3.81 -11.29 4.34
CA LYS A 134 -4.61 -11.65 5.51
C LYS A 134 -3.71 -11.86 6.74
N PRO A 135 -4.27 -11.88 7.97
CA PRO A 135 -3.50 -12.15 9.18
C PRO A 135 -2.70 -13.45 9.07
N ASN A 136 -1.48 -13.43 9.62
CA ASN A 136 -0.51 -14.50 9.48
C ASN A 136 0.25 -14.72 10.81
N ALA A 137 0.23 -15.97 11.28
CA ALA A 137 0.87 -16.34 12.55
C ALA A 137 2.38 -16.00 12.59
N LYS A 138 3.09 -16.14 11.46
CA LYS A 138 4.52 -15.79 11.37
C LYS A 138 4.74 -14.29 11.46
N SER A 139 3.88 -13.48 10.82
CA SER A 139 3.93 -12.02 10.90
C SER A 139 3.63 -11.54 12.32
N ARG A 140 2.63 -12.15 12.99
CA ARG A 140 2.33 -11.91 14.40
C ARG A 140 3.50 -12.24 15.32
N GLU A 141 4.13 -13.39 15.13
CA GLU A 141 5.28 -13.81 15.92
C GLU A 141 6.49 -12.89 15.68
N ALA A 142 6.69 -12.43 14.45
CA ALA A 142 7.77 -11.51 14.10
C ALA A 142 7.69 -10.21 14.91
N LEU A 143 6.51 -9.70 15.24
CA LEU A 143 6.37 -8.51 16.11
C LEU A 143 6.77 -8.75 17.59
N ASN A 144 7.22 -9.95 17.97
CA ASN A 144 7.86 -10.18 19.27
C ASN A 144 9.38 -9.93 19.26
N SER A 145 9.97 -9.70 18.09
CA SER A 145 11.38 -9.37 17.96
C SER A 145 11.64 -7.90 18.28
N ALA A 146 12.90 -7.52 18.52
CA ALA A 146 13.26 -6.12 18.71
C ALA A 146 13.24 -5.35 17.38
N GLU A 147 13.45 -6.06 16.28
CA GLU A 147 13.53 -5.53 14.93
C GLU A 147 13.01 -6.56 13.93
N ILE A 148 12.32 -6.09 12.90
CA ILE A 148 11.87 -6.90 11.77
C ILE A 148 12.60 -6.50 10.50
N LYS A 149 12.99 -7.49 9.70
CA LYS A 149 13.61 -7.31 8.40
C LYS A 149 12.63 -7.73 7.30
N ILE A 150 12.35 -6.82 6.37
CA ILE A 150 11.41 -6.99 5.27
C ILE A 150 12.15 -6.67 3.97
N GLY A 151 12.70 -7.70 3.32
CA GLY A 151 13.63 -7.49 2.20
C GLY A 151 14.86 -6.68 2.65
N TYR A 152 15.04 -5.49 2.08
CA TYR A 152 16.12 -4.56 2.42
C TYR A 152 15.77 -3.57 3.54
N HIS A 153 14.53 -3.59 4.04
CA HIS A 153 14.07 -2.69 5.08
C HIS A 153 14.23 -3.33 6.45
N GLU A 154 14.73 -2.55 7.40
CA GLU A 154 14.86 -2.93 8.81
C GLU A 154 14.06 -1.92 9.63
N ILE A 155 13.13 -2.44 10.44
CA ILE A 155 12.16 -1.64 11.19
C ILE A 155 12.26 -2.03 12.66
N PRO A 156 12.58 -1.09 13.56
CA PRO A 156 12.54 -1.35 15.00
C PRO A 156 11.10 -1.57 15.46
N VAL A 157 10.87 -2.59 16.27
CA VAL A 157 9.55 -2.89 16.84
C VAL A 157 9.40 -2.17 18.17
N LYS A 158 8.51 -1.18 18.19
CA LYS A 158 8.11 -0.43 19.37
C LYS A 158 6.91 -1.13 20.04
N PRO A 159 7.00 -1.58 21.32
CA PRO A 159 5.92 -2.31 21.98
C PRO A 159 4.56 -1.59 21.95
N GLU A 160 4.56 -0.27 22.11
CA GLU A 160 3.36 0.57 22.07
C GLU A 160 2.69 0.61 20.69
N LEU A 161 3.47 0.51 19.60
CA LEU A 161 2.94 0.46 18.24
C LEU A 161 2.49 -0.95 17.87
N LYS A 162 3.16 -1.98 18.41
CA LYS A 162 2.78 -3.38 18.21
C LYS A 162 1.35 -3.64 18.69
N ASP A 163 1.00 -3.21 19.89
CA ASP A 163 -0.34 -3.48 20.44
C ASP A 163 -1.44 -2.82 19.59
N LYS A 164 -1.18 -1.60 19.12
CA LYS A 164 -2.04 -0.88 18.16
C LYS A 164 -2.12 -1.63 16.82
N ALA A 165 -1.00 -2.13 16.31
CA ALA A 165 -0.94 -2.91 15.06
C ALA A 165 -1.73 -4.21 15.12
N LEU A 166 -1.67 -4.94 16.25
CA LEU A 166 -2.44 -6.16 16.46
C LEU A 166 -3.94 -5.88 16.50
N ARG A 167 -4.35 -4.74 17.09
CA ARG A 167 -5.75 -4.29 17.08
C ARG A 167 -6.20 -3.93 15.67
N ILE A 168 -5.42 -3.15 14.93
CA ILE A 168 -5.70 -2.78 13.53
C ILE A 168 -5.79 -4.00 12.61
N SER A 169 -4.87 -4.95 12.75
CA SER A 169 -4.87 -6.22 12.01
C SER A 169 -6.20 -6.96 12.17
N SER A 170 -6.73 -7.00 13.40
CA SER A 170 -8.03 -7.60 13.70
C SER A 170 -9.20 -6.86 13.00
N TYR A 171 -9.22 -5.52 13.04
CA TYR A 171 -10.29 -4.73 12.42
C TYR A 171 -10.29 -4.80 10.89
N LEU A 172 -9.11 -4.75 10.26
CA LEU A 172 -8.97 -4.72 8.81
C LEU A 172 -8.83 -6.10 8.18
N CYS A 173 -8.69 -7.16 8.98
CA CYS A 173 -8.24 -8.48 8.52
C CYS A 173 -6.96 -8.36 7.66
N LEU A 174 -6.01 -7.57 8.14
CA LEU A 174 -4.74 -7.28 7.47
C LEU A 174 -3.59 -7.99 8.19
N ASP A 175 -2.56 -8.40 7.45
CA ASP A 175 -1.32 -8.94 8.02
C ASP A 175 -0.75 -8.03 9.12
N GLU A 176 -0.28 -8.64 10.20
CA GLU A 176 0.19 -7.95 11.40
C GLU A 176 1.37 -7.01 11.12
N VAL A 177 2.30 -7.40 10.24
CA VAL A 177 3.44 -6.56 9.86
C VAL A 177 2.99 -5.41 8.97
N GLN A 178 2.08 -5.65 8.01
CA GLN A 178 1.49 -4.56 7.21
C GLN A 178 0.70 -3.57 8.06
N SER A 179 0.00 -4.07 9.07
CA SER A 179 -0.72 -3.26 10.06
C SER A 179 0.26 -2.43 10.89
N TYR A 180 1.42 -2.99 11.26
CA TYR A 180 2.48 -2.28 11.96
C TYR A 180 3.07 -1.13 11.13
N ILE A 181 3.37 -1.38 9.84
CA ILE A 181 3.84 -0.35 8.90
C ILE A 181 2.83 0.81 8.82
N LEU A 182 1.53 0.52 8.75
CA LEU A 182 0.50 1.56 8.73
C LEU A 182 0.45 2.36 10.03
N VAL A 183 0.50 1.69 11.18
CA VAL A 183 0.49 2.34 12.49
C VAL A 183 1.71 3.24 12.67
N GLU A 184 2.91 2.72 12.39
CA GLU A 184 4.16 3.48 12.45
C GLU A 184 4.08 4.73 11.59
N ARG A 185 3.78 4.58 10.29
CA ARG A 185 3.71 5.72 9.36
C ARG A 185 2.61 6.71 9.69
N SER A 186 1.52 6.28 10.33
CA SER A 186 0.43 7.19 10.69
C SER A 186 0.77 8.00 11.94
N LEU A 187 1.41 7.36 12.93
CA LEU A 187 1.67 7.99 14.23
C LEU A 187 3.00 8.73 14.30
N GLU A 188 3.98 8.41 13.44
CA GLU A 188 5.18 9.25 13.27
C GLU A 188 4.87 10.62 12.65
N ARG A 189 3.70 10.76 11.99
CA ARG A 189 3.23 12.05 11.47
C ARG A 189 2.51 12.91 12.52
N ASP A 190 2.13 12.33 13.66
CA ASP A 190 1.31 12.95 14.71
C ASP A 190 2.12 13.34 15.97
N ASP A 191 3.44 13.55 15.84
CA ASP A 191 4.32 14.07 16.92
C ASP A 191 3.93 15.50 17.39
N LEU A 192 2.81 16.04 16.89
CA LEU A 192 2.27 17.35 17.24
C LEU A 192 1.07 17.36 18.21
N ALA A 193 0.46 16.22 18.57
CA ALA A 193 -0.47 16.16 19.72
C ALA A 193 -1.12 14.77 19.87
N VAL A 194 -0.60 13.86 20.69
CA VAL A 194 -1.42 12.71 21.12
C VAL A 194 -1.16 12.33 22.57
N ASP A 195 -1.69 13.16 23.47
CA ASP A 195 -2.13 12.71 24.82
C ASP A 195 -3.65 12.48 24.86
N PHE A 196 -4.27 12.15 23.72
CA PHE A 196 -5.73 11.98 23.62
C PHE A 196 -6.13 10.57 23.16
N MET A 197 -7.00 9.97 24.00
CA MET A 197 -7.89 8.82 23.88
C MET A 197 -7.59 7.71 22.84
N VAL A 198 -7.69 6.47 23.32
CA VAL A 198 -7.51 5.18 22.62
C VAL A 198 -8.33 5.00 21.31
N GLU A 199 -9.30 5.87 21.02
CA GLU A 199 -10.12 5.81 19.80
C GLU A 199 -9.57 6.65 18.64
N ASP A 200 -8.78 7.69 18.91
CA ASP A 200 -8.37 8.65 17.88
C ASP A 200 -7.42 8.03 16.85
N TYR A 201 -6.48 7.18 17.29
CA TYR A 201 -5.53 6.54 16.36
C TYR A 201 -6.19 5.51 15.42
N LEU A 202 -7.28 4.86 15.85
CA LEU A 202 -7.94 3.85 15.01
C LEU A 202 -8.47 4.51 13.74
N HIS A 203 -9.15 5.64 13.87
CA HIS A 203 -9.70 6.38 12.74
C HIS A 203 -8.60 6.87 11.80
N VAL A 204 -7.50 7.41 12.33
CA VAL A 204 -6.36 7.88 11.53
C VAL A 204 -5.73 6.74 10.73
N VAL A 205 -5.47 5.59 11.37
CA VAL A 205 -4.84 4.44 10.69
C VAL A 205 -5.78 3.80 9.68
N LEU A 206 -7.09 3.71 9.98
CA LEU A 206 -8.10 3.23 9.03
C LEU A 206 -8.17 4.13 7.81
N LEU A 207 -8.19 5.46 8.01
CA LEU A 207 -8.18 6.43 6.91
C LEU A 207 -6.92 6.27 6.07
N GLN A 208 -5.74 6.18 6.69
CA GLN A 208 -4.48 5.97 5.97
C GLN A 208 -4.49 4.68 5.14
N TYR A 209 -5.04 3.57 5.68
CA TYR A 209 -5.19 2.32 4.95
C TYR A 209 -6.01 2.49 3.65
N TYR A 210 -7.14 3.19 3.72
CA TYR A 210 -7.98 3.41 2.55
C TYR A 210 -7.37 4.41 1.57
N ILE A 211 -6.68 5.44 2.06
CA ILE A 211 -5.91 6.37 1.23
C ILE A 211 -4.84 5.61 0.44
N GLU A 212 -4.01 4.79 1.09
CA GLU A 212 -2.95 4.03 0.40
C GLU A 212 -3.52 3.11 -0.68
N ARG A 213 -4.65 2.45 -0.42
CA ARG A 213 -5.33 1.61 -1.41
C ARG A 213 -5.86 2.42 -2.60
N GLN A 214 -6.45 3.57 -2.35
CA GLN A 214 -6.93 4.44 -3.43
C GLN A 214 -5.77 5.00 -4.24
N CYS A 215 -4.70 5.44 -3.58
CA CYS A 215 -3.49 5.92 -4.24
C CYS A 215 -2.87 4.83 -5.10
N LEU A 216 -2.82 3.57 -4.64
CA LEU A 216 -2.36 2.44 -5.46
C LEU A 216 -3.17 2.33 -6.76
N LEU A 217 -4.50 2.38 -6.68
CA LEU A 217 -5.37 2.31 -7.86
C LEU A 217 -5.20 3.53 -8.78
N LYS A 218 -5.05 4.74 -8.22
CA LYS A 218 -4.79 5.96 -8.97
C LYS A 218 -3.42 5.91 -9.66
N CYS A 219 -2.39 5.39 -9.00
CA CYS A 219 -1.07 5.13 -9.59
C CYS A 219 -1.18 4.18 -10.79
N THR A 220 -1.84 3.03 -10.61
CA THR A 220 -2.06 2.06 -11.71
C THR A 220 -2.76 2.72 -12.90
N ARG A 221 -3.81 3.53 -12.66
CA ARG A 221 -4.47 4.30 -13.73
C ARG A 221 -3.52 5.26 -14.43
N ARG A 222 -2.73 6.04 -13.68
CA ARG A 222 -1.78 7.01 -14.25
C ARG A 222 -0.69 6.32 -15.08
N ILE A 223 -0.14 5.21 -14.59
CA ILE A 223 0.85 4.40 -15.32
C ILE A 223 0.27 3.94 -16.67
N LEU A 224 -0.97 3.43 -16.68
CA LEU A 224 -1.65 3.04 -17.92
C LEU A 224 -1.86 4.24 -18.86
N MET A 225 -2.19 5.42 -18.33
CA MET A 225 -2.34 6.63 -19.15
C MET A 225 -1.03 7.07 -19.80
N HIS A 226 0.11 6.98 -19.09
CA HIS A 226 1.43 7.24 -19.66
C HIS A 226 1.71 6.26 -20.80
N ALA A 227 1.52 4.96 -20.56
CA ALA A 227 1.75 3.93 -21.57
C ALA A 227 0.87 4.15 -22.82
N CYS A 228 -0.41 4.50 -22.66
CA CYS A 228 -1.29 4.75 -23.81
C CYS A 228 -0.93 6.02 -24.59
N LYS A 229 -0.47 7.09 -23.93
CA LYS A 229 -0.16 8.35 -24.62
C LYS A 229 1.21 8.36 -25.28
N SER A 230 2.20 7.64 -24.74
CA SER A 230 3.49 7.44 -25.40
C SER A 230 3.41 6.64 -26.70
N HIS A 231 2.31 5.90 -26.94
CA HIS A 231 2.08 5.15 -28.18
C HIS A 231 1.42 5.98 -29.30
N HIS A 232 1.03 7.23 -29.04
CA HIS A 232 0.35 8.11 -30.00
C HIS A 232 1.12 9.41 -30.33
N ALA A 233 2.32 9.59 -29.77
CA ALA A 233 3.26 10.67 -30.09
C ALA A 233 4.36 10.15 -31.01
#